data_AF-A0AAE0WCT2-F1
#
_entry.id   AF-A0AAE0WCT2-F1
#
_cell.length_a   1.000
_cell.length_b   1.000
_cell.length_c   1.000
_cell.angle_alpha   90.00
_cell.angle_beta   90.00
_cell.angle_gamma   90.00
#
_symmetry.space_group_name_H-M   'P 1'
#
loop_
_entity.id
_entity.type
_entity.pdbx_description
1 polymer ?
#
loop_
_entity_poly.entity_id
_entity_poly.type
_entity_poly.pdbx_seq_one_letter_code
_entity_poly.pdbx_strand_id
1 'polypeptide(L)'
;MQQLRKLADERNKIIIFSIHQPSSQMYHMFDKLLLLAQGKVAFVGHRSDALMHLEHVGFKCDVHYNPADFIMGILKSDESAIKRLTDTAKKRHDTCCLNGFPPNRTSDYSTQGVTNQAFDMEESVQIATRDSSDQRTVKETLQETKKWPTYFSTQLHMLSWRTFKVSRGRILHLYELLQSIILAVALGLVFFQVPHTIGSIRDRMGLLYVCVTYWTFAPAMDAISSCK
;
A
#
# COMPACT_ATOMS: atom_id res chain seq x y z
N MET A 1 -10.49 10.95 -6.44
CA MET A 1 -11.65 10.45 -5.67
C MET A 1 -12.82 10.03 -6.54
N GLN A 2 -13.31 10.87 -7.45
CA GLN A 2 -14.42 10.50 -8.35
C GLN A 2 -14.14 9.21 -9.15
N GLN A 3 -12.91 9.01 -9.63
CA GLN A 3 -12.52 7.76 -10.30
C GLN A 3 -12.59 6.53 -9.39
N LEU A 4 -12.22 6.67 -8.11
CA LEU A 4 -12.34 5.58 -7.13
C LEU A 4 -13.81 5.30 -6.84
N ARG A 5 -14.63 6.34 -6.67
CA ARG A 5 -16.08 6.20 -6.49
C ARG A 5 -16.71 5.47 -7.67
N LYS A 6 -16.41 5.91 -8.88
CA LYS A 6 -16.84 5.24 -10.13
C LYS A 6 -16.40 3.78 -10.17
N LEU A 7 -15.16 3.47 -9.78
CA LEU A 7 -14.67 2.09 -9.75
C LEU A 7 -15.38 1.23 -8.69
N ALA A 8 -15.71 1.80 -7.53
CA ALA A 8 -16.48 1.10 -6.50
C ALA A 8 -17.89 0.75 -7.02
N ASP A 9 -18.56 1.74 -7.61
CA ASP A 9 -19.94 1.61 -8.10
C ASP A 9 -20.02 0.70 -9.34
N GLU A 10 -19.13 0.88 -10.33
CA GLU A 10 -19.18 0.11 -11.59
C GLU A 10 -18.66 -1.32 -11.47
N ARG A 11 -17.65 -1.55 -10.63
CA ARG A 11 -17.01 -2.87 -10.50
C ARG A 11 -17.45 -3.63 -9.26
N ASN A 12 -18.40 -3.10 -8.49
CA ASN A 12 -18.86 -3.63 -7.22
C ASN A 12 -17.69 -4.01 -6.29
N LYS A 13 -16.77 -3.06 -6.09
CA LYS A 13 -15.53 -3.26 -5.31
C LYS A 13 -15.55 -2.46 -4.03
N ILE A 14 -15.08 -3.09 -2.95
CA ILE A 14 -14.81 -2.41 -1.68
C ILE A 14 -13.49 -1.65 -1.82
N ILE A 15 -13.52 -0.34 -1.57
CA ILE A 15 -12.32 0.51 -1.57
C ILE A 15 -12.09 1.03 -0.15
N ILE A 16 -10.95 0.67 0.41
CA ILE A 16 -10.50 1.13 1.73
C ILE A 16 -9.21 1.91 1.51
N PHE A 17 -9.13 3.12 2.06
CA PHE A 17 -7.94 3.96 2.01
C PHE A 17 -7.85 4.81 3.28
N SER A 18 -6.64 5.30 3.57
CA SER A 18 -6.39 6.28 4.62
C SER A 18 -6.12 7.65 4.01
N ILE A 19 -6.66 8.71 4.61
CA ILE A 19 -6.44 10.09 4.17
C ILE A 19 -6.02 10.92 5.36
N HIS A 20 -4.91 11.65 5.23
CA HIS A 20 -4.36 12.45 6.31
C HIS A 20 -5.09 13.78 6.49
N GLN A 21 -5.59 14.40 5.40
CA GLN A 21 -6.31 15.69 5.41
C GLN A 21 -7.30 15.76 4.23
N PRO A 22 -8.55 15.30 4.40
CA PRO A 22 -9.55 15.38 3.33
C PRO A 22 -10.13 16.80 3.22
N SER A 23 -10.32 17.28 2.00
CA SER A 23 -11.10 18.50 1.77
C SER A 23 -12.59 18.28 2.10
N SER A 24 -13.34 19.36 2.35
CA SER A 24 -14.79 19.26 2.62
C SER A 24 -15.55 18.51 1.53
N GLN A 25 -15.26 18.80 0.26
CA GLN A 25 -15.89 18.10 -0.87
C GLN A 25 -15.59 16.59 -0.83
N MET A 26 -14.38 16.22 -0.43
CA MET A 26 -13.97 14.83 -0.29
C MET A 26 -14.68 14.15 0.88
N TYR A 27 -14.85 14.84 1.99
CA TYR A 27 -15.64 14.36 3.13
C TYR A 27 -17.01 13.86 2.67
N HIS A 28 -17.74 14.67 1.89
CA HIS A 28 -19.08 14.32 1.41
C HIS A 28 -19.14 13.15 0.43
N MET A 29 -18.03 12.73 -0.18
CA MET A 29 -17.96 11.58 -1.08
C MET A 29 -17.82 10.23 -0.35
N PHE A 30 -17.59 10.24 0.97
CA PHE A 30 -17.40 9.01 1.75
C PHE A 30 -18.74 8.40 2.17
N ASP A 31 -18.84 7.07 2.02
CA ASP A 31 -19.98 6.30 2.51
C ASP A 31 -19.79 5.95 3.99
N LYS A 32 -18.63 5.40 4.38
CA LYS A 32 -18.32 5.07 5.78
C LYS A 32 -17.02 5.72 6.23
N LEU A 33 -16.96 6.05 7.52
CA LEU A 33 -15.79 6.61 8.18
C LEU A 33 -15.29 5.66 9.26
N LEU A 34 -13.98 5.46 9.30
CA LEU A 34 -13.23 4.86 10.40
C LEU A 34 -12.29 5.94 10.92
N LEU A 35 -12.56 6.46 12.12
CA LEU A 35 -11.73 7.45 12.78
C LEU A 35 -10.82 6.76 13.79
N LEU A 36 -9.51 6.98 13.65
CA LEU A 36 -8.50 6.44 14.54
C LEU A 36 -7.78 7.57 15.26
N ALA A 37 -7.60 7.43 16.57
CA ALA A 37 -6.79 8.31 17.40
C ALA A 37 -5.86 7.47 18.27
N GLN A 38 -4.55 7.72 18.20
CA GLN A 38 -3.52 7.03 18.99
C GLN A 38 -3.63 5.48 18.94
N GLY A 39 -3.95 4.94 17.76
CA GLY A 39 -4.10 3.49 17.54
C GLY A 39 -5.42 2.90 18.06
N LYS A 40 -6.32 3.72 18.61
CA LYS A 40 -7.65 3.30 19.08
C LYS A 40 -8.74 3.83 18.15
N VAL A 41 -9.85 3.12 18.10
CA VAL A 41 -11.03 3.48 17.31
C VAL A 41 -11.82 4.56 18.05
N ALA A 42 -11.89 5.74 17.45
CA ALA A 42 -12.68 6.85 17.96
C ALA A 42 -14.12 6.83 17.43
N PHE A 43 -14.33 6.35 16.21
CA PHE A 43 -15.67 6.24 15.60
C PHE A 43 -15.65 5.31 14.39
N VAL A 44 -16.75 4.58 14.19
CA VAL A 44 -17.01 3.79 12.98
C VAL A 44 -18.49 3.95 12.62
N GLY A 45 -18.79 4.29 11.38
CA GLY A 45 -20.18 4.41 10.93
C GLY A 45 -20.34 5.17 9.62
N HIS A 46 -21.58 5.54 9.30
CA HIS A 46 -21.85 6.40 8.15
C HIS A 46 -21.29 7.80 8.42
N ARG A 47 -20.80 8.46 7.37
CA ARG A 47 -20.35 9.86 7.41
C ARG A 47 -21.34 10.80 8.09
N SER A 48 -22.64 10.61 7.86
CA SER A 48 -23.71 11.45 8.43
C SER A 48 -23.77 11.37 9.96
N ASP A 49 -23.43 10.21 10.54
CA ASP A 49 -23.51 9.96 11.98
C ASP A 49 -22.26 10.46 12.73
N ALA A 50 -21.17 10.73 12.03
CA ALA A 50 -19.90 11.11 12.65
C ALA A 50 -20.00 12.43 13.42
N LEU A 51 -20.67 13.44 12.85
CA LEU A 51 -20.86 14.73 13.53
C LEU A 51 -21.81 14.61 14.73
N MET A 52 -22.88 13.83 14.61
CA MET A 52 -23.79 13.56 15.73
C MET A 52 -23.09 12.84 16.88
N HIS A 53 -22.18 11.90 16.57
CA HIS A 53 -21.37 11.23 17.58
C HIS A 53 -20.45 12.19 18.32
N LEU A 54 -19.75 13.07 17.58
CA LEU A 54 -18.90 14.09 18.17
C LEU A 54 -19.70 15.06 19.06
N GLU A 55 -20.88 15.46 18.63
CA GLU A 55 -21.78 16.33 19.40
C GLU A 55 -22.23 15.65 20.70
N HIS A 56 -22.56 14.34 20.66
CA HIS A 56 -22.91 13.56 21.85
C HIS A 56 -21.76 13.47 22.86
N VAL A 57 -20.52 13.44 22.39
CA VAL A 57 -19.32 13.48 23.24
C VAL A 57 -19.07 14.88 23.81
N GLY A 58 -19.67 15.93 23.22
CA GLY A 58 -19.59 17.31 23.66
C GLY A 58 -18.78 18.23 22.74
N PHE A 59 -18.51 17.81 21.50
CA PHE A 59 -17.83 18.60 20.48
C PHE A 59 -18.83 19.06 19.41
N LYS A 60 -19.19 20.35 19.43
CA LYS A 60 -20.10 20.93 18.44
C LYS A 60 -19.33 21.54 17.29
N CYS A 61 -19.66 21.14 16.06
CA CYS A 61 -19.13 21.75 14.84
C CYS A 61 -19.99 22.97 14.46
N ASP A 62 -19.35 24.05 14.02
CA ASP A 62 -20.05 25.19 13.43
C ASP A 62 -20.52 24.85 12.00
N VAL A 63 -21.63 25.44 11.56
CA VAL A 63 -22.28 25.19 10.25
C VAL A 63 -21.39 25.63 9.09
N HIS A 64 -20.58 26.67 9.28
CA HIS A 64 -19.68 27.21 8.26
C HIS A 64 -18.27 26.61 8.29
N TYR A 65 -18.02 25.66 9.20
CA TYR A 65 -16.70 25.06 9.36
C TYR A 65 -16.61 23.72 8.61
N ASN A 66 -15.43 23.43 8.05
CA ASN A 66 -15.22 22.18 7.32
C ASN A 66 -15.28 20.97 8.31
N PRO A 67 -16.24 20.05 8.15
CA PRO A 67 -16.39 18.92 9.06
C PRO A 67 -15.14 18.01 9.08
N ALA A 68 -14.45 17.86 7.94
CA ALA A 68 -13.22 17.07 7.89
C ALA A 68 -12.11 17.68 8.77
N ASP A 69 -11.93 19.00 8.66
CA ASP A 69 -10.91 19.71 9.45
C ASP A 69 -11.28 19.72 10.93
N PHE A 70 -12.57 19.78 11.26
CA PHE A 70 -13.06 19.73 12.63
C PHE A 70 -12.73 18.38 13.28
N ILE A 71 -13.10 17.30 12.60
CA ILE A 71 -12.81 15.93 13.05
C ILE A 71 -11.30 15.76 13.21
N MET A 72 -10.49 16.15 12.23
CA MET A 72 -9.03 16.04 12.31
C MET A 72 -8.43 16.91 13.43
N GLY A 73 -8.98 18.10 13.68
CA GLY A 73 -8.58 18.96 14.78
C GLY A 73 -8.80 18.30 16.13
N ILE A 74 -9.94 17.61 16.31
CA ILE A 74 -10.24 16.89 17.55
C ILE A 74 -9.37 15.64 17.71
N LEU A 75 -9.11 14.88 16.64
CA LEU A 75 -8.25 13.70 16.74
C LEU A 75 -6.78 14.06 17.03
N LYS A 76 -6.38 15.30 16.77
CA LYS A 76 -5.04 15.84 17.05
C LYS A 76 -4.97 16.65 18.35
N SER A 77 -6.10 16.91 19.01
CA SER A 77 -6.15 17.72 20.22
C SER A 77 -5.75 16.93 21.47
N ASP A 78 -6.04 17.49 22.66
CA ASP A 78 -5.63 16.95 23.95
C ASP A 78 -5.97 15.47 24.14
N GLU A 79 -5.07 14.77 24.83
CA GLU A 79 -5.22 13.34 25.15
C GLU A 79 -6.50 13.04 25.95
N SER A 80 -7.00 14.02 26.71
CA SER A 80 -8.26 13.93 27.46
C SER A 80 -9.49 13.86 26.53
N ALA A 81 -9.48 14.60 25.41
CA ALA A 81 -10.53 14.56 24.40
C ALA A 81 -10.56 13.20 23.70
N ILE A 82 -9.38 12.68 23.34
CA ILE A 82 -9.21 11.37 22.69
C ILE A 82 -9.71 10.24 23.61
N LYS A 83 -9.43 10.30 24.91
CA LYS A 83 -9.94 9.33 25.90
C LYS A 83 -11.46 9.31 25.93
N ARG A 84 -12.12 10.47 26.02
CA ARG A 84 -13.60 10.57 26.02
C ARG A 84 -14.23 9.97 24.76
N LEU A 85 -13.65 10.24 23.60
CA LEU A 85 -14.11 9.68 22.32
C LEU A 85 -13.99 8.15 22.30
N THR A 86 -12.81 7.66 22.66
CA THR A 86 -12.52 6.22 22.63
C THR A 86 -13.36 5.46 23.66
N ASP A 87 -13.56 6.02 24.86
CA ASP A 87 -14.38 5.39 25.90
C ASP A 87 -15.86 5.34 25.49
N THR A 88 -16.35 6.38 24.81
CA THR A 88 -17.72 6.41 24.28
C THR A 88 -17.88 5.41 23.14
N ALA A 89 -16.90 5.31 22.24
CA ALA A 89 -16.89 4.34 21.16
C ALA A 89 -16.84 2.89 21.69
N LYS A 90 -16.00 2.65 22.71
CA LYS A 90 -15.89 1.34 23.36
C LYS A 90 -17.18 0.95 24.08
N LYS A 91 -17.78 1.87 24.86
CA LYS A 91 -19.10 1.63 25.49
C LYS A 91 -20.18 1.33 24.47
N ARG A 92 -20.17 2.03 23.32
CA ARG A 92 -21.14 1.80 22.24
C ARG A 92 -20.96 0.41 21.64
N HIS A 93 -19.71 -0.02 21.42
CA HIS A 93 -19.39 -1.37 20.97
C HIS A 93 -19.86 -2.41 21.99
N ASP A 94 -19.46 -2.28 23.26
CA ASP A 94 -19.81 -3.24 24.32
C ASP A 94 -21.33 -3.31 24.56
N THR A 95 -22.04 -2.18 24.48
CA THR A 95 -23.51 -2.13 24.63
C THR A 95 -24.23 -2.76 23.44
N CYS A 96 -23.68 -2.60 22.22
CA CYS A 96 -24.22 -3.22 21.00
C CYS A 96 -24.01 -4.76 21.01
N CYS A 97 -22.90 -5.24 21.60
CA CYS A 97 -22.67 -6.67 21.79
C CYS A 97 -23.60 -7.31 22.84
N LEU A 98 -23.98 -6.56 23.90
CA LEU A 98 -24.69 -7.10 25.07
C LEU A 98 -26.21 -6.98 24.97
N ASN A 99 -26.71 -5.90 24.38
CA ASN A 99 -28.14 -5.65 24.25
C ASN A 99 -28.42 -5.26 22.80
N GLY A 100 -28.92 -6.23 22.00
CA GLY A 100 -29.53 -5.90 20.71
C GLY A 100 -30.46 -4.69 20.87
N PHE A 101 -30.31 -3.73 19.97
CA PHE A 101 -30.97 -2.42 19.96
C PHE A 101 -32.32 -2.36 20.69
N PRO A 102 -32.50 -1.53 21.73
CA PRO A 102 -33.84 -1.05 22.06
C PRO A 102 -34.26 -0.02 20.99
N PRO A 103 -35.44 -0.17 20.36
CA PRO A 103 -35.98 0.88 19.50
C PRO A 103 -36.37 2.06 20.40
N ASN A 104 -36.30 3.26 19.83
CA ASN A 104 -36.79 4.54 20.37
C ASN A 104 -35.76 5.42 21.09
N ARG A 105 -35.18 6.35 20.32
CA ARG A 105 -35.36 7.78 20.60
C ARG A 105 -35.73 8.50 19.31
N THR A 106 -37.04 8.70 19.14
CA THR A 106 -37.63 9.66 18.23
C THR A 106 -37.26 11.07 18.71
N SER A 107 -36.42 11.77 17.96
CA SER A 107 -36.44 13.22 17.91
C SER A 107 -37.19 13.62 16.64
N ASP A 108 -38.31 14.31 16.83
CA ASP A 108 -39.25 14.76 15.82
C ASP A 108 -38.56 15.52 14.69
N TYR A 109 -38.55 14.95 13.48
CA TYR A 109 -38.68 15.73 12.25
C TYR A 109 -39.26 14.87 11.12
N SER A 110 -40.53 15.14 10.83
CA SER A 110 -41.30 14.52 9.75
C SER A 110 -40.84 15.05 8.39
N THR A 111 -40.22 14.21 7.56
CA THR A 111 -40.47 14.27 6.11
C THR A 111 -40.35 12.88 5.52
N GLN A 112 -41.40 12.50 4.78
CA GLN A 112 -41.69 11.20 4.24
C GLN A 112 -40.69 10.80 3.14
N GLY A 113 -40.25 9.54 3.16
CA GLY A 113 -39.67 8.86 2.00
C GLY A 113 -38.38 8.09 2.30
N VAL A 114 -38.45 6.77 2.10
CA VAL A 114 -37.31 5.83 1.94
C VAL A 114 -36.72 5.23 3.23
N THR A 115 -37.39 4.15 3.66
CA THR A 115 -36.86 2.89 4.19
C THR A 115 -35.58 2.90 5.06
N ASN A 116 -35.80 2.65 6.36
CA ASN A 116 -34.98 1.94 7.33
C ASN A 116 -33.70 1.27 6.77
N GLN A 117 -32.53 1.81 7.12
CA GLN A 117 -31.29 1.04 7.28
C GLN A 117 -30.28 1.84 8.11
N ALA A 118 -30.44 1.80 9.45
CA ALA A 118 -29.30 1.98 10.34
C ALA A 118 -28.41 0.75 10.14
N PHE A 119 -27.29 0.91 9.45
CA PHE A 119 -26.43 -0.19 9.03
C PHE A 119 -25.47 -0.56 10.17
N ASP A 120 -25.88 -1.51 11.01
CA ASP A 120 -25.06 -2.05 12.10
C ASP A 120 -23.83 -2.80 11.53
N MET A 121 -22.65 -2.29 11.86
CA MET A 121 -21.38 -2.86 11.42
C MET A 121 -21.08 -4.22 12.11
N GLU A 122 -21.57 -4.43 13.33
CA GLU A 122 -21.49 -5.73 14.01
C GLU A 122 -22.48 -6.76 13.47
N GLU A 123 -23.69 -6.34 13.10
CA GLU A 123 -24.68 -7.23 12.50
C GLU A 123 -24.21 -7.69 11.10
N SER A 124 -23.58 -6.82 10.30
CA SER A 124 -23.06 -7.22 8.99
C SER A 124 -21.91 -8.24 9.04
N VAL A 125 -21.14 -8.28 10.13
CA VAL A 125 -20.09 -9.30 10.35
C VAL A 125 -20.72 -10.61 10.81
N GLN A 126 -21.79 -10.58 11.60
CA GLN A 126 -22.48 -11.80 12.06
C GLN A 126 -23.48 -12.36 11.04
N ILE A 127 -24.18 -11.55 10.25
CA ILE A 127 -25.08 -11.98 9.16
C ILE A 127 -24.30 -12.80 8.12
N ALA A 128 -23.09 -12.38 7.77
CA ALA A 128 -22.20 -13.15 6.89
C ALA A 128 -21.78 -14.52 7.49
N THR A 129 -21.97 -14.73 8.80
CA THR A 129 -21.61 -15.98 9.48
C THR A 129 -22.76 -16.88 9.85
N ARG A 130 -24.02 -16.41 9.72
CA ARG A 130 -25.18 -17.09 10.28
C ARG A 130 -26.08 -17.77 9.23
N ASP A 131 -25.91 -17.45 7.95
CA ASP A 131 -26.53 -18.22 6.87
C ASP A 131 -25.56 -19.31 6.37
N SER A 132 -25.89 -20.56 6.70
CA SER A 132 -25.05 -21.74 6.44
C SER A 132 -24.92 -22.07 4.94
N SER A 133 -25.70 -21.39 4.10
CA SER A 133 -25.78 -21.55 2.65
C SER A 133 -24.71 -20.72 1.91
N ASP A 134 -24.47 -19.48 2.35
CA ASP A 134 -23.61 -18.50 1.68
C ASP A 134 -22.13 -18.56 2.11
N GLN A 135 -21.84 -19.18 3.26
CA GLN A 135 -20.47 -19.33 3.76
C GLN A 135 -19.59 -20.20 2.85
N ARG A 136 -20.16 -21.13 2.07
CA ARG A 136 -19.41 -21.92 1.07
C ARG A 136 -18.91 -21.02 -0.06
N THR A 137 -19.78 -20.17 -0.60
CA THR A 137 -19.49 -19.22 -1.68
C THR A 137 -18.39 -18.23 -1.28
N VAL A 138 -18.43 -17.70 -0.05
CA VAL A 138 -17.42 -16.75 0.45
C VAL A 138 -16.06 -17.42 0.69
N LYS A 139 -16.04 -18.65 1.23
CA LYS A 139 -14.79 -19.41 1.43
C LYS A 139 -14.16 -19.86 0.11
N GLU A 140 -14.96 -20.25 -0.88
CA GLU A 140 -14.49 -20.59 -2.23
C GLU A 140 -13.88 -19.36 -2.94
N THR A 141 -14.54 -18.19 -2.84
CA THR A 141 -14.03 -16.94 -3.42
C THR A 141 -12.72 -16.47 -2.77
N LEU A 142 -12.56 -16.65 -1.45
CA LEU A 142 -11.33 -16.30 -0.74
C LEU A 142 -10.18 -17.27 -1.07
N GLN A 143 -10.47 -18.54 -1.35
CA GLN A 143 -9.46 -19.54 -1.72
C GLN A 143 -8.85 -19.30 -3.11
N GLU A 144 -9.56 -18.67 -4.05
CA GLU A 144 -9.01 -18.31 -5.36
C GLU A 144 -7.88 -17.26 -5.29
N THR A 145 -7.81 -16.46 -4.22
CA THR A 145 -6.82 -15.37 -4.10
C THR A 145 -5.39 -15.82 -3.83
N LYS A 146 -5.17 -17.08 -3.46
CA LYS A 146 -3.82 -17.60 -3.14
C LYS A 146 -3.00 -18.03 -4.35
N LYS A 147 -3.58 -18.06 -5.54
CA LYS A 147 -2.87 -18.47 -6.76
C LYS A 147 -2.16 -17.26 -7.37
N TRP A 148 -0.86 -17.39 -7.66
CA TRP A 148 -0.13 -16.38 -8.41
C TRP A 148 -0.86 -16.10 -9.73
N PRO A 149 -1.02 -14.82 -10.14
CA PRO A 149 -1.80 -14.47 -11.32
C PRO A 149 -1.17 -15.01 -12.61
N THR A 150 0.13 -15.35 -12.59
CA THR A 150 0.90 -15.81 -13.76
C THR A 150 1.95 -16.84 -13.37
N TYR A 151 2.52 -17.52 -14.36
CA TYR A 151 3.63 -18.46 -14.18
C TYR A 151 4.96 -17.76 -13.85
N PHE A 152 5.89 -18.51 -13.23
CA PHE A 152 7.23 -18.06 -12.87
C PHE A 152 8.03 -17.52 -14.07
N SER A 153 8.03 -18.24 -15.20
CA SER A 153 8.76 -17.84 -16.41
C SER A 153 8.28 -16.49 -16.97
N THR A 154 6.96 -16.26 -16.94
CA THR A 154 6.37 -14.97 -17.36
C THR A 154 6.82 -13.84 -16.46
N GLN A 155 6.82 -14.05 -15.14
CA GLN A 155 7.29 -13.04 -14.18
C GLN A 155 8.78 -12.75 -14.37
N LEU A 156 9.60 -13.79 -14.50
CA LEU A 156 11.05 -13.65 -14.71
C LEU A 156 11.37 -12.91 -16.00
N HIS A 157 10.70 -13.24 -17.11
CA HIS A 157 10.90 -12.56 -18.38
C HIS A 157 10.46 -11.09 -18.31
N MET A 158 9.27 -10.81 -17.76
CA MET A 158 8.74 -9.46 -17.64
C MET A 158 9.61 -8.58 -16.74
N LEU A 159 10.07 -9.12 -15.61
CA LEU A 159 10.97 -8.41 -14.70
C LEU A 159 12.34 -8.18 -15.34
N SER A 160 12.90 -9.19 -16.01
CA SER A 160 14.17 -9.07 -16.75
C SER A 160 14.08 -8.03 -17.85
N TRP A 161 13.02 -8.07 -18.67
CA TRP A 161 12.80 -7.09 -19.75
C TRP A 161 12.60 -5.67 -19.22
N ARG A 162 11.78 -5.50 -18.18
CA ARG A 162 11.59 -4.19 -17.53
C ARG A 162 12.91 -3.67 -16.97
N THR A 163 13.67 -4.52 -16.30
CA THR A 163 14.98 -4.18 -15.74
C THR A 163 15.93 -3.78 -16.84
N PHE A 164 16.01 -4.54 -17.94
CA PHE A 164 16.82 -4.20 -19.11
C PHE A 164 16.41 -2.86 -19.73
N LYS A 165 15.12 -2.60 -19.90
CA LYS A 165 14.62 -1.34 -20.47
C LYS A 165 14.98 -0.13 -19.61
N VAL A 166 14.85 -0.24 -18.29
CA VAL A 166 15.21 0.82 -17.34
C VAL A 166 16.72 0.99 -17.24
N SER A 167 17.46 -0.11 -17.22
CA SER A 167 18.92 -0.11 -17.05
C SER A 167 19.69 0.15 -18.34
N ARG A 168 19.06 0.15 -19.52
CA ARG A 168 19.72 0.37 -20.82
C ARG A 168 20.62 1.62 -20.84
N GLY A 169 20.21 2.70 -20.18
CA GLY A 169 21.00 3.93 -20.08
C GLY A 169 22.24 3.82 -19.17
N ARG A 170 22.25 2.86 -18.24
CA ARG A 170 23.34 2.56 -17.30
C ARG A 170 24.20 1.37 -17.72
N ILE A 171 23.65 0.44 -18.51
CA ILE A 171 24.36 -0.78 -18.94
C ILE A 171 25.16 -0.58 -20.22
N LEU A 172 24.79 0.40 -21.05
CA LEU A 172 25.49 0.70 -22.30
C LEU A 172 26.41 1.92 -22.12
N HIS A 173 27.30 1.85 -21.14
CA HIS A 173 28.34 2.84 -20.98
C HIS A 173 29.48 2.57 -21.98
N LEU A 174 29.52 3.39 -23.03
CA LEU A 174 30.56 3.29 -24.07
C LEU A 174 31.99 3.40 -23.50
N TYR A 175 32.16 4.06 -22.34
CA TYR A 175 33.47 4.18 -21.68
C TYR A 175 34.03 2.83 -21.22
N GLU A 176 33.20 1.94 -20.68
CA GLU A 176 33.63 0.61 -20.19
C GLU A 176 34.08 -0.28 -21.35
N LEU A 177 33.36 -0.20 -22.46
CA LEU A 177 33.72 -0.89 -23.70
C LEU A 177 35.04 -0.36 -24.27
N LEU A 178 35.20 0.96 -24.34
CA LEU A 178 36.40 1.61 -24.86
C LEU A 178 37.63 1.26 -24.01
N GLN A 179 37.52 1.34 -22.68
CA GLN A 179 38.59 0.98 -21.76
C GLN A 179 39.00 -0.49 -21.90
N SER A 180 38.02 -1.40 -22.04
CA SER A 180 38.28 -2.84 -22.23
C SER A 180 39.02 -3.11 -23.54
N ILE A 181 38.67 -2.41 -24.62
CA ILE A 181 39.36 -2.52 -25.91
C ILE A 181 40.80 -2.02 -25.81
N ILE A 182 41.03 -0.87 -25.17
CA ILE A 182 42.37 -0.30 -24.99
C ILE A 182 43.26 -1.27 -24.19
N LEU A 183 42.74 -1.84 -23.10
CA LEU A 183 43.48 -2.82 -22.29
C LEU A 183 43.79 -4.10 -23.09
N ALA A 184 42.83 -4.60 -23.87
CA ALA A 184 43.03 -5.78 -24.72
C ALA A 184 44.12 -5.54 -25.77
N VAL A 185 44.15 -4.37 -26.41
CA VAL A 185 45.21 -3.99 -27.36
C VAL A 185 46.55 -3.88 -26.66
N ALA A 186 46.63 -3.23 -25.49
CA ALA A 186 47.88 -3.11 -24.74
C ALA A 186 48.45 -4.47 -24.34
N LEU A 187 47.62 -5.39 -23.83
CA LEU A 187 48.03 -6.76 -23.51
C LEU A 187 48.44 -7.54 -24.76
N GLY A 188 47.70 -7.37 -25.86
CA GLY A 188 48.03 -7.98 -27.15
C GLY A 188 49.37 -7.51 -27.72
N LEU A 189 49.74 -6.25 -27.50
CA LEU A 189 51.03 -5.69 -27.90
C LEU A 189 52.18 -6.16 -26.99
N VAL A 190 51.97 -6.22 -25.67
CA VAL A 190 52.99 -6.66 -24.71
C VAL A 190 53.30 -8.15 -24.87
N PHE A 191 52.27 -8.98 -25.05
CA PHE A 191 52.40 -10.42 -25.23
C PHE A 191 52.28 -10.83 -26.71
N PHE A 192 52.68 -9.96 -27.62
CA PHE A 192 52.61 -10.24 -29.05
C PHE A 192 53.57 -11.37 -29.42
N GLN A 193 53.05 -12.42 -30.08
CA GLN A 193 53.84 -13.54 -30.61
C GLN A 193 54.79 -14.20 -29.59
N VAL A 194 54.32 -14.48 -28.37
CA VAL A 194 55.12 -15.21 -27.36
C VAL A 194 55.56 -16.58 -27.91
N PRO A 195 56.88 -16.87 -28.00
CA PRO A 195 57.38 -18.10 -28.61
C PRO A 195 56.96 -19.34 -27.81
N HIS A 196 56.80 -20.47 -28.50
CA HIS A 196 56.42 -21.75 -27.88
C HIS A 196 57.63 -22.45 -27.27
N THR A 197 58.17 -21.88 -26.19
CA THR A 197 59.29 -22.45 -25.42
C THR A 197 58.90 -22.60 -23.95
N ILE A 198 59.63 -23.46 -23.22
CA ILE A 198 59.39 -23.73 -21.79
C ILE A 198 59.58 -22.45 -20.94
N GLY A 199 60.50 -21.57 -21.35
CA GLY A 199 60.71 -20.27 -20.70
C GLY A 199 59.48 -19.34 -20.77
N SER A 200 58.76 -19.39 -21.88
CA SER A 200 57.56 -18.57 -22.16
C SER A 200 56.30 -19.02 -21.41
N ILE A 201 56.33 -20.14 -20.68
CA ILE A 201 55.18 -20.59 -19.87
C ILE A 201 54.83 -19.54 -18.82
N ARG A 202 55.85 -18.89 -18.23
CA ARG A 202 55.66 -17.84 -17.22
C ARG A 202 54.93 -16.64 -17.79
N ASP A 203 55.27 -16.22 -19.00
CA ASP A 203 54.65 -15.07 -19.66
C ASP A 203 53.19 -15.35 -20.01
N ARG A 204 52.87 -16.59 -20.43
CA ARG A 204 51.50 -17.04 -20.69
C ARG A 204 50.67 -17.13 -19.40
N MET A 205 51.25 -17.61 -18.31
CA MET A 205 50.60 -17.61 -16.99
C MET A 205 50.34 -16.18 -16.51
N GLY A 206 51.28 -15.25 -16.75
CA GLY A 206 51.11 -13.83 -16.45
C GLY A 206 49.94 -13.21 -17.23
N LEU A 207 49.83 -13.50 -18.53
CA LEU A 207 48.71 -13.05 -19.36
C LEU A 207 47.36 -13.56 -18.82
N LEU A 208 47.27 -14.85 -18.50
CA LEU A 208 46.04 -15.43 -17.93
C LEU A 208 45.68 -14.81 -16.59
N TYR A 209 46.67 -14.58 -15.73
CA TYR A 209 46.47 -13.92 -14.43
C TYR A 209 45.88 -12.51 -14.56
N VAL A 210 46.42 -11.70 -15.48
CA VAL A 210 45.90 -10.35 -15.73
C VAL A 210 44.47 -10.37 -16.26
N CYS A 211 44.16 -11.28 -17.20
CA CYS A 211 42.80 -11.44 -17.72
C CYS A 211 41.79 -11.80 -16.61
N VAL A 212 42.10 -12.79 -15.77
CA VAL A 212 41.21 -13.20 -14.67
C VAL A 212 41.03 -12.07 -13.65
N THR A 213 42.12 -11.36 -13.33
CA THR A 213 42.06 -10.24 -12.37
C THR A 213 41.18 -9.10 -12.90
N TYR A 214 41.28 -8.76 -14.19
CA TYR A 214 40.45 -7.72 -14.79
C TYR A 214 38.95 -8.06 -14.75
N TRP A 215 38.57 -9.26 -15.17
CA TRP A 215 37.17 -9.69 -15.23
C TRP A 215 36.53 -9.89 -13.85
N THR A 216 37.33 -10.14 -12.81
CA THR A 216 36.82 -10.25 -11.43
C THR A 216 36.74 -8.91 -10.74
N PHE A 217 37.74 -8.04 -10.94
CA PHE A 217 37.82 -6.75 -10.23
C PHE A 217 36.88 -5.69 -10.79
N ALA A 218 36.70 -5.62 -12.13
CA ALA A 218 35.83 -4.64 -12.78
C ALA A 218 34.38 -4.65 -12.25
N PRO A 219 33.63 -5.77 -12.28
CA PRO A 219 32.24 -5.79 -11.81
C PRO A 219 32.13 -5.56 -10.28
N ALA A 220 33.16 -5.92 -9.51
CA ALA A 220 33.18 -5.67 -8.07
C ALA A 220 33.30 -4.17 -7.76
N MET A 221 34.16 -3.45 -8.49
CA MET A 221 34.30 -2.00 -8.34
C MET A 221 33.04 -1.26 -8.79
N ASP A 222 32.40 -1.68 -9.88
CA ASP A 222 31.15 -1.08 -10.36
C ASP A 222 29.99 -1.30 -9.40
N ALA A 223 29.94 -2.46 -8.74
CA ALA A 223 28.96 -2.75 -7.70
C ALA A 223 29.15 -1.86 -6.46
N ILE A 224 30.40 -1.60 -6.07
CA ILE A 224 30.73 -0.73 -4.92
C ILE A 224 30.43 0.73 -5.23
N SER A 225 30.74 1.21 -6.44
CA SER A 225 30.53 2.60 -6.86
C SER A 225 29.05 2.93 -7.09
N SER A 226 28.25 1.96 -7.52
CA SER A 226 26.80 2.10 -7.75
C SER A 226 25.95 2.15 -6.48
N CYS A 227 26.55 1.94 -5.29
CA CYS A 227 25.87 1.91 -4.00
C CYS A 227 25.76 3.30 -3.31
N LYS A 228 26.09 4.38 -4.03
CA LYS A 228 25.92 5.78 -3.60
C LYS A 228 24.94 6.50 -4.50
#